data_AF-A0A7V9UP53-F1
#
_entry.id   AF-A0A7V9UP53-F1
#
_cell.length_a   1.000
_cell.length_b   1.000
_cell.length_c   1.000
_cell.angle_alpha   90.00
_cell.angle_beta   90.00
_cell.angle_gamma   90.00
#
_symmetry.space_group_name_H-M   'P 1'
#
loop_
_entity.id
_entity.type
_entity.pdbx_description
1 polymer ?
#
loop_
_entity_poly.entity_id
_entity_poly.type
_entity_poly.pdbx_seq_one_letter_code
_entity_poly.pdbx_strand_id
1 'polypeptide(L)'
;CIDCNRERNQKVPDETNPTDQTKFKTIKVGKANHFPLIDETKRRLSHKSRKREEPLILDPAQDKPEQHLEFTEEGIVRPKLIKRKPSPKGEASIKVYGLQRFGLVQERRARAKMVLAQMERVQELMKDFDRRPSDKQLEKRLNRELEELKRYTKPEEEYAGMSRQMVRNFLASL
;
A
#
# COMPACT_ATOMS: atom_id res chain seq x y z
N CYS A 1 -9.10 -4.15 -12.61
CA CYS A 1 -8.70 -5.38 -11.90
C CYS A 1 -9.92 -6.31 -11.73
N ILE A 2 -9.90 -7.51 -12.33
CA ILE A 2 -11.04 -8.45 -12.26
C ILE A 2 -11.23 -9.05 -10.85
N ASP A 3 -10.13 -9.22 -10.12
CA ASP A 3 -10.09 -9.80 -8.77
C ASP A 3 -10.65 -8.88 -7.69
N CYS A 4 -10.60 -7.56 -7.93
CA CYS A 4 -11.20 -6.56 -7.07
C CYS A 4 -12.68 -6.34 -7.43
N ASN A 5 -13.03 -6.35 -8.73
CA ASN A 5 -14.38 -5.98 -9.17
C ASN A 5 -15.42 -7.11 -9.07
N ARG A 6 -14.99 -8.37 -8.91
CA ARG A 6 -15.89 -9.52 -8.75
C ARG A 6 -15.71 -10.15 -7.39
N GLU A 7 -16.82 -10.45 -6.73
CA GLU A 7 -16.80 -11.18 -5.46
C GLU A 7 -16.54 -12.67 -5.72
N ARG A 8 -15.50 -13.22 -5.08
CA ARG A 8 -15.18 -14.65 -5.13
C ARG A 8 -14.37 -15.09 -3.91
N ASN A 9 -14.21 -16.40 -3.76
CA ASN A 9 -13.34 -16.97 -2.73
C ASN A 9 -11.88 -16.61 -3.03
N GLN A 10 -11.24 -15.94 -2.07
CA GLN A 10 -9.83 -15.57 -2.11
C GLN A 10 -9.14 -16.12 -0.87
N LYS A 11 -7.90 -16.56 -1.03
CA LYS A 11 -7.02 -16.85 0.10
C LYS A 11 -6.50 -15.53 0.66
N VAL A 12 -6.64 -15.30 1.95
CA VAL A 12 -6.08 -14.15 2.66
C VAL A 12 -5.26 -14.64 3.87
N PRO A 13 -4.21 -13.91 4.30
CA PRO A 13 -3.44 -14.25 5.48
C PRO A 13 -4.34 -14.42 6.72
N ASP A 14 -3.95 -15.33 7.60
CA ASP A 14 -4.57 -15.48 8.92
C ASP A 14 -4.32 -14.21 9.76
N GLU A 15 -5.36 -13.73 10.44
CA GLU A 15 -5.26 -12.51 11.27
C GLU A 15 -4.40 -12.72 12.52
N THR A 16 -4.26 -13.97 12.98
CA THR A 16 -3.41 -14.32 14.14
C THR A 16 -1.93 -14.25 13.84
N ASN A 17 -1.54 -14.51 12.59
CA ASN A 17 -0.16 -14.38 12.11
C ASN A 17 -0.14 -14.01 10.62
N PRO A 18 -0.38 -12.73 10.28
CA PRO A 18 -0.51 -12.30 8.88
C PRO A 18 0.79 -12.42 8.08
N THR A 19 1.93 -12.58 8.76
CA THR A 19 3.24 -12.78 8.13
C THR A 19 3.53 -14.24 7.79
N ASP A 20 2.85 -15.19 8.41
CA ASP A 20 2.98 -16.62 8.10
C ASP A 20 2.21 -16.96 6.82
N GLN A 21 2.94 -17.01 5.71
CA GLN A 21 2.35 -17.26 4.39
C GLN A 21 1.87 -18.70 4.19
N THR A 22 2.16 -19.61 5.13
CA THR A 22 1.65 -20.99 5.10
C THR A 22 0.24 -21.07 5.65
N LYS A 23 -0.19 -20.07 6.43
CA LYS A 23 -1.52 -20.00 7.05
C LYS A 23 -2.39 -18.98 6.33
N PHE A 24 -3.45 -19.48 5.71
CA PHE A 24 -4.43 -18.67 5.01
C PHE A 24 -5.84 -19.13 5.32
N LYS A 25 -6.76 -18.18 5.35
CA LYS A 25 -8.20 -18.45 5.33
C LYS A 25 -8.76 -18.16 3.95
N THR A 26 -9.71 -18.98 3.53
CA THR A 26 -10.49 -18.70 2.32
C THR A 26 -11.72 -17.92 2.72
N ILE A 27 -11.83 -16.68 2.23
CA ILE A 27 -12.99 -15.83 2.46
C ILE A 27 -13.53 -15.30 1.14
N LYS A 28 -14.83 -15.01 1.11
CA LYS A 28 -15.47 -14.37 -0.03
C LYS A 28 -15.27 -12.86 0.05
N VAL A 29 -14.53 -12.29 -0.91
CA VAL A 29 -14.23 -10.84 -0.97
C VAL A 29 -14.23 -10.35 -2.41
N GLY A 30 -14.34 -9.04 -2.57
CA GLY A 30 -14.42 -8.35 -3.85
C GLY A 30 -15.55 -7.33 -3.83
N LYS A 31 -15.36 -6.23 -4.57
CA LYS A 31 -16.23 -5.06 -4.56
C LYS A 31 -17.63 -5.41 -5.03
N ALA A 32 -17.79 -6.09 -6.17
CA ALA A 32 -19.10 -6.39 -6.76
C ALA A 32 -20.07 -5.19 -6.66
N ASN A 33 -21.16 -5.33 -5.90
CA ASN A 33 -22.13 -4.28 -5.56
C ASN A 33 -22.00 -3.75 -4.11
N HIS A 34 -20.92 -4.08 -3.41
CA HIS A 34 -20.60 -3.60 -2.06
C HIS A 34 -20.09 -2.15 -2.12
N PHE A 35 -21.01 -1.21 -1.92
CA PHE A 35 -20.72 0.21 -1.73
C PHE A 35 -21.22 0.64 -0.34
N PRO A 36 -20.49 0.27 0.73
CA PRO A 36 -20.89 0.61 2.10
C PRO A 36 -20.77 2.12 2.31
N LEU A 37 -21.68 2.66 3.12
CA LEU A 37 -21.67 4.06 3.54
C LEU A 37 -21.18 4.19 4.98
N ILE A 38 -20.68 5.38 5.34
CA ILE A 38 -20.38 5.72 6.74
C ILE A 38 -21.67 5.60 7.58
N ASP A 39 -22.80 6.01 7.01
CA ASP A 39 -24.13 5.90 7.61
C ASP A 39 -25.09 5.31 6.57
N GLU A 40 -25.47 4.05 6.76
CA GLU A 40 -26.38 3.32 5.87
C GLU A 40 -27.79 3.92 5.84
N THR A 41 -28.21 4.66 6.88
CA THR A 41 -29.51 5.35 6.87
C THR A 41 -29.55 6.49 5.84
N LYS A 42 -28.39 6.97 5.39
CA LYS A 42 -28.26 8.00 4.35
C LYS A 42 -28.34 7.45 2.93
N ARG A 43 -28.45 6.14 2.73
CA ARG A 43 -28.56 5.53 1.39
C ARG A 43 -29.72 6.13 0.60
N ARG A 44 -29.44 6.58 -0.62
CA ARG A 44 -30.42 7.14 -1.54
C ARG A 44 -31.15 6.00 -2.22
N LEU A 45 -32.42 5.84 -1.87
CA LEU A 45 -33.33 4.85 -2.47
C LEU A 45 -34.08 5.41 -3.69
N SER A 46 -33.92 6.70 -3.99
CA SER A 46 -34.57 7.38 -5.11
C SER A 46 -33.75 8.57 -5.59
N HIS A 47 -33.83 8.88 -6.88
CA HIS A 47 -33.20 10.06 -7.50
C HIS A 47 -33.66 11.37 -6.88
N LYS A 48 -34.87 11.40 -6.27
CA LYS A 48 -35.42 12.59 -5.57
C LYS A 48 -34.84 12.78 -4.16
N SER A 49 -34.17 11.77 -3.60
CA SER A 49 -33.59 11.86 -2.26
C SER A 49 -32.48 12.90 -2.24
N ARG A 50 -32.59 13.85 -1.29
CA ARG A 50 -31.56 14.86 -0.98
C ARG A 50 -30.52 14.37 0.03
N LYS A 51 -30.60 13.12 0.50
CA LYS A 51 -29.61 12.53 1.40
C LYS A 51 -28.24 12.56 0.71
N ARG A 52 -27.21 13.00 1.43
CA ARG A 52 -25.82 12.97 0.97
C ARG A 52 -25.20 11.67 1.43
N GLU A 53 -24.84 10.82 0.48
CA GLU A 53 -24.10 9.60 0.76
C GLU A 53 -22.63 9.92 1.01
N GLU A 54 -22.04 9.20 1.95
CA GLU A 54 -20.63 9.29 2.28
C GLU A 54 -20.05 7.88 2.17
N PRO A 55 -19.34 7.55 1.08
CA PRO A 55 -18.76 6.21 0.90
C PRO A 55 -17.76 5.87 2.00
N LEU A 56 -17.83 4.64 2.51
CA LEU A 56 -16.90 4.11 3.51
C LEU A 56 -15.65 3.47 2.85
N ILE A 57 -15.69 3.20 1.54
CA ILE A 57 -14.51 2.72 0.80
C ILE A 57 -13.74 3.90 0.18
N LEU A 58 -12.43 3.73 0.05
CA LEU A 58 -11.53 4.74 -0.51
C LEU A 58 -11.73 4.90 -2.01
N ASP A 59 -11.81 6.13 -2.48
CA ASP A 59 -11.64 6.50 -3.90
C ASP A 59 -10.24 7.09 -4.09
N PRO A 60 -9.27 6.36 -4.67
CA PRO A 60 -7.90 6.86 -4.83
C PRO A 60 -7.75 8.13 -5.68
N ALA A 61 -8.77 8.53 -6.43
CA ALA A 61 -8.76 9.80 -7.19
C ALA A 61 -9.12 11.01 -6.32
N GLN A 62 -9.79 10.80 -5.18
CA GLN A 62 -10.29 11.86 -4.30
C GLN A 62 -9.70 11.77 -2.90
N ASP A 63 -9.65 10.57 -2.34
CA ASP A 63 -9.04 10.26 -1.05
C ASP A 63 -7.51 10.11 -1.17
N LYS A 64 -6.81 10.25 -0.04
CA LYS A 64 -5.37 9.97 0.07
C LYS A 64 -5.15 8.62 0.76
N PRO A 65 -4.87 7.53 0.02
CA PRO A 65 -4.78 6.18 0.60
C PRO A 65 -3.78 6.07 1.75
N GLU A 66 -2.66 6.79 1.70
CA GLU A 66 -1.63 6.82 2.75
C GLU A 66 -2.08 7.42 4.09
N GLN A 67 -3.25 8.07 4.14
CA GLN A 67 -3.88 8.51 5.38
C GLN A 67 -4.70 7.39 6.06
N HIS A 68 -5.01 6.33 5.31
CA HIS A 68 -5.93 5.28 5.75
C HIS A 68 -5.33 3.86 5.69
N LEU A 69 -4.28 3.66 4.90
CA LEU A 69 -3.62 2.37 4.68
C LEU A 69 -2.14 2.47 5.07
N GLU A 70 -1.64 1.40 5.64
CA GLU A 70 -0.23 1.20 5.98
C GLU A 70 0.23 -0.13 5.39
N PHE A 71 1.36 -0.12 4.69
CA PHE A 71 1.96 -1.31 4.09
C PHE A 71 3.19 -1.77 4.88
N THR A 72 3.42 -3.08 4.93
CA THR A 72 4.62 -3.69 5.52
C THR A 72 5.53 -4.28 4.44
N GLU A 73 6.76 -4.61 4.82
CA GLU A 73 7.77 -5.22 3.95
C GLU A 73 7.39 -6.64 3.51
N GLU A 74 6.52 -7.32 4.26
CA GLU A 74 5.94 -8.62 3.93
C GLU A 74 4.82 -8.53 2.88
N GLY A 75 4.52 -7.32 2.38
CA GLY A 75 3.45 -7.08 1.42
C GLY A 75 2.05 -7.07 2.03
N ILE A 76 1.96 -7.00 3.35
CA ILE A 76 0.70 -6.91 4.11
C ILE A 76 0.22 -5.45 4.10
N VAL A 77 -1.09 -5.26 3.99
CA VAL A 77 -1.73 -3.95 4.15
C VAL A 77 -2.67 -3.97 5.35
N ARG A 78 -2.53 -2.98 6.22
CA ARG A 78 -3.36 -2.81 7.42
C ARG A 78 -4.00 -1.42 7.45
N PRO A 79 -5.14 -1.24 8.15
CA PRO A 79 -5.70 0.09 8.35
C PRO A 79 -4.71 0.92 9.17
N LYS A 80 -4.43 2.14 8.69
CA LYS A 80 -3.59 3.08 9.42
C LYS A 80 -4.28 3.46 10.73
N LEU A 81 -3.51 3.55 11.81
CA LEU A 81 -4.03 4.01 13.10
C LEU A 81 -4.12 5.55 13.12
N ILE A 82 -5.31 6.07 13.38
CA ILE A 82 -5.61 7.49 13.56
C ILE A 82 -6.02 7.68 15.02
N LYS A 83 -5.23 8.42 15.81
CA LYS A 83 -5.44 8.56 17.26
C LYS A 83 -5.61 7.20 17.96
N ARG A 84 -4.72 6.24 17.63
CA ARG A 84 -4.72 4.85 18.13
C ARG A 84 -5.93 3.98 17.73
N LYS A 85 -6.79 4.45 16.83
CA LYS A 85 -7.91 3.66 16.30
C LYS A 85 -7.68 3.33 14.81
N PRO A 86 -8.01 2.13 14.34
CA PRO A 86 -7.98 1.81 12.92
C PRO A 86 -8.83 2.79 12.11
N SER A 87 -8.31 3.19 10.95
CA SER A 87 -9.07 3.97 9.96
C SER A 87 -10.27 3.15 9.47
N PRO A 88 -11.54 3.59 9.70
CA PRO A 88 -12.72 2.86 9.24
C PRO A 88 -12.75 2.71 7.71
N LYS A 89 -12.33 3.76 7.00
CA LYS A 89 -12.18 3.71 5.54
C LYS A 89 -11.13 2.70 5.10
N GLY A 90 -10.04 2.58 5.86
CA GLY A 90 -8.96 1.61 5.60
C GLY A 90 -9.46 0.18 5.75
N GLU A 91 -10.13 -0.12 6.86
CA GLU A 91 -10.71 -1.45 7.15
C GLU A 91 -11.70 -1.87 6.06
N ALA A 92 -12.66 -1.01 5.76
CA ALA A 92 -13.65 -1.29 4.73
C ALA A 92 -13.00 -1.52 3.36
N SER A 93 -12.03 -0.68 2.97
CA SER A 93 -11.36 -0.80 1.67
C SER A 93 -10.53 -2.08 1.56
N ILE A 94 -9.81 -2.46 2.63
CA ILE A 94 -9.01 -3.70 2.65
C ILE A 94 -9.90 -4.91 2.40
N LYS A 95 -11.05 -4.96 3.08
CA LYS A 95 -12.03 -6.05 2.95
C LYS A 95 -12.72 -6.03 1.59
N VAL A 96 -13.34 -4.90 1.23
CA VAL A 96 -14.18 -4.77 0.02
C VAL A 96 -13.35 -4.96 -1.24
N TYR A 97 -12.16 -4.36 -1.34
CA TYR A 97 -11.31 -4.51 -2.52
C TYR A 97 -10.47 -5.78 -2.52
N GLY A 98 -10.54 -6.59 -1.46
CA GLY A 98 -9.72 -7.79 -1.30
C GLY A 98 -8.23 -7.47 -1.37
N LEU A 99 -7.79 -6.41 -0.69
CA LEU A 99 -6.40 -5.93 -0.78
C LEU A 99 -5.40 -6.90 -0.15
N GLN A 100 -5.88 -7.83 0.69
CA GLN A 100 -5.09 -8.87 1.33
C GLN A 100 -5.19 -10.24 0.63
N ARG A 101 -5.69 -10.29 -0.62
CA ARG A 101 -5.67 -11.55 -1.40
C ARG A 101 -4.22 -12.01 -1.64
N PHE A 102 -3.99 -13.32 -1.53
CA PHE A 102 -2.66 -13.93 -1.52
C PHE A 102 -1.76 -13.47 -2.69
N GLY A 103 -2.24 -13.51 -3.92
CA GLY A 103 -1.45 -13.08 -5.09
C GLY A 103 -0.95 -11.64 -4.96
N LEU A 104 -1.81 -10.73 -4.52
CA LEU A 104 -1.45 -9.32 -4.35
C LEU A 104 -0.47 -9.09 -3.19
N VAL A 105 -0.58 -9.87 -2.10
CA VAL A 105 0.39 -9.86 -1.00
C VAL A 105 1.77 -10.30 -1.51
N GLN A 106 1.84 -11.37 -2.32
CA GLN A 106 3.10 -11.86 -2.85
C GLN A 106 3.75 -10.88 -3.83
N GLU A 107 2.97 -10.28 -4.73
CA GLU A 107 3.47 -9.26 -5.65
C GLU A 107 4.03 -8.05 -4.89
N ARG A 108 3.31 -7.58 -3.87
CA ARG A 108 3.79 -6.49 -3.01
C ARG A 108 5.06 -6.88 -2.26
N ARG A 109 5.14 -8.08 -1.71
CA ARG A 109 6.36 -8.56 -1.02
C ARG A 109 7.55 -8.62 -1.96
N ALA A 110 7.36 -9.11 -3.18
CA ALA A 110 8.42 -9.13 -4.19
C ALA A 110 8.91 -7.71 -4.50
N ARG A 111 7.99 -6.76 -4.70
CA ARG A 111 8.34 -5.35 -4.89
C ARG A 111 9.04 -4.74 -3.68
N ALA A 112 8.57 -5.03 -2.47
CA ALA A 112 9.18 -4.55 -1.22
C ALA A 112 10.64 -5.00 -1.10
N LYS A 113 10.94 -6.27 -1.42
CA LYS A 113 12.33 -6.77 -1.45
C LYS A 113 13.22 -6.00 -2.43
N MET A 114 12.70 -5.68 -3.62
CA MET A 114 13.46 -4.89 -4.61
C MET A 114 13.76 -3.48 -4.09
N VAL A 115 12.78 -2.83 -3.45
CA VAL A 115 12.95 -1.50 -2.85
C VAL A 115 13.97 -1.54 -1.71
N LEU A 116 13.88 -2.52 -0.80
CA LEU A 116 14.82 -2.67 0.31
C LEU A 116 16.25 -2.89 -0.18
N ALA A 117 16.45 -3.78 -1.17
CA ALA A 117 17.77 -4.00 -1.75
C ALA A 117 18.33 -2.73 -2.43
N GLN A 118 17.46 -1.90 -3.02
CA GLN A 118 17.87 -0.61 -3.59
C GLN A 118 18.27 0.39 -2.50
N MET A 119 17.53 0.43 -1.38
CA MET A 119 17.89 1.27 -0.22
C MET A 119 19.24 0.87 0.36
N GLU A 120 19.49 -0.43 0.52
CA GLU A 120 20.78 -0.96 1.00
C GLU A 120 21.95 -0.54 0.10
N ARG A 121 21.80 -0.68 -1.23
CA ARG A 121 22.81 -0.20 -2.20
C ARG A 121 23.11 1.30 -2.05
N VAL A 122 22.07 2.12 -1.89
CA VAL A 122 22.24 3.56 -1.67
C VAL A 122 22.98 3.82 -0.37
N GLN A 123 22.63 3.12 0.72
CA GLN A 123 23.31 3.26 2.02
C GLN A 123 24.80 2.90 1.96
N GLU A 124 25.14 1.82 1.27
CA GLU A 124 26.55 1.41 1.09
C GLU A 124 27.34 2.47 0.31
N LEU A 125 26.78 2.96 -0.79
CA LEU A 125 27.42 4.00 -1.60
C LEU A 125 27.56 5.32 -0.85
N MET A 126 26.59 5.68 -0.01
CA MET A 126 26.69 6.87 0.85
C MET A 126 27.82 6.75 1.86
N LYS A 127 27.93 5.62 2.56
CA LYS A 127 29.04 5.37 3.49
C LYS A 127 30.39 5.46 2.80
N ASP A 128 30.48 4.99 1.57
CA ASP A 128 31.70 5.08 0.77
C ASP A 128 31.99 6.50 0.30
N PHE A 129 30.94 7.27 -0.03
CA PHE A 129 31.05 8.66 -0.45
C PHE A 129 31.48 9.57 0.70
N ASP A 130 30.96 9.36 1.90
CA ASP A 130 31.37 10.08 3.12
C ASP A 130 32.88 9.93 3.39
N ARG A 131 33.46 8.78 3.06
CA ARG A 131 34.91 8.52 3.18
C ARG A 131 35.73 9.15 2.06
N ARG A 132 35.13 9.37 0.89
CA ARG A 132 35.81 9.84 -0.34
C ARG A 132 34.93 10.85 -1.10
N PRO A 133 34.64 12.03 -0.50
CA PRO A 133 33.64 12.95 -1.04
C PRO A 133 34.03 13.60 -2.37
N SER A 134 35.32 13.59 -2.74
CA SER A 134 35.81 14.14 -4.00
C SER A 134 35.85 13.12 -5.15
N ASP A 135 35.46 11.86 -4.91
CA ASP A 135 35.39 10.83 -5.95
C ASP A 135 34.15 11.04 -6.84
N LYS A 136 34.37 11.70 -7.99
CA LYS A 136 33.32 12.01 -8.97
C LYS A 136 32.66 10.75 -9.57
N GLN A 137 33.35 9.62 -9.64
CA GLN A 137 32.76 8.38 -10.16
C GLN A 137 31.80 7.78 -9.13
N LEU A 138 32.19 7.83 -7.86
CA LEU A 138 31.34 7.39 -6.75
C LEU A 138 30.10 8.28 -6.62
N GLU A 139 30.25 9.61 -6.72
CA GLU A 139 29.14 10.56 -6.76
C GLU A 139 28.15 10.23 -7.87
N LYS A 140 28.66 10.00 -9.10
CA LYS A 140 27.84 9.66 -10.26
C LYS A 140 27.07 8.35 -10.06
N ARG A 141 27.70 7.35 -9.43
CA ARG A 141 27.05 6.07 -9.11
C ARG A 141 25.97 6.25 -8.05
N LEU A 142 26.25 6.97 -6.97
CA LEU A 142 25.28 7.26 -5.92
C LEU A 142 24.05 7.97 -6.49
N ASN A 143 24.26 9.00 -7.30
CA ASN A 143 23.17 9.73 -7.96
C ASN A 143 22.31 8.81 -8.84
N ARG A 144 22.93 7.88 -9.59
CA ARG A 144 22.18 6.90 -10.40
C ARG A 144 21.32 5.98 -9.53
N GLU A 145 21.86 5.45 -8.43
CA GLU A 145 21.12 4.56 -7.53
C GLU A 145 20.01 5.30 -6.76
N LEU A 146 20.21 6.58 -6.43
CA LEU A 146 19.16 7.44 -5.86
C LEU A 146 18.02 7.68 -6.85
N GLU A 147 18.33 7.92 -8.12
CA GLU A 147 17.30 8.09 -9.15
C GLU A 147 16.51 6.80 -9.40
N GLU A 148 17.17 5.64 -9.39
CA GLU A 148 16.48 4.35 -9.46
C GLU A 148 15.60 4.10 -8.23
N LEU A 149 16.05 4.49 -7.03
CA LEU A 149 15.23 4.41 -5.83
C LEU A 149 13.98 5.31 -5.93
N LYS A 150 14.14 6.55 -6.38
CA LYS A 150 13.02 7.48 -6.60
C LYS A 150 12.06 6.96 -7.66
N ARG A 151 12.54 6.22 -8.67
CA ARG A 151 11.69 5.63 -9.70
C ARG A 151 10.58 4.78 -9.11
N TYR A 152 10.85 3.93 -8.12
CA TYR A 152 9.83 3.11 -7.45
C TYR A 152 8.67 3.91 -6.84
N THR A 153 8.85 5.21 -6.60
CA THR A 153 7.84 6.07 -5.97
C THR A 153 6.93 6.79 -6.97
N LYS A 154 7.26 6.73 -8.27
CA LYS A 154 6.53 7.42 -9.34
C LYS A 154 5.10 6.90 -9.49
N PRO A 155 4.11 7.75 -9.77
CA PRO A 155 2.69 7.34 -9.80
C PRO A 155 2.36 6.30 -10.88
N GLU A 156 3.18 6.19 -11.92
CA GLU A 156 3.03 5.21 -13.00
C GLU A 156 3.53 3.80 -12.62
N GLU A 157 4.31 3.68 -11.54
CA GLU A 157 4.85 2.40 -11.11
C GLU A 157 3.82 1.58 -10.32
N GLU A 158 3.83 0.26 -10.54
CA GLU A 158 3.04 -0.64 -9.72
C GLU A 158 3.48 -0.58 -8.26
N TYR A 159 2.50 -0.58 -7.36
CA TYR A 159 2.72 -0.50 -5.91
C TYR A 159 3.42 0.78 -5.45
N ALA A 160 3.42 1.85 -6.25
CA ALA A 160 4.03 3.13 -5.90
C ALA A 160 3.56 3.69 -4.55
N GLY A 161 2.32 3.45 -4.14
CA GLY A 161 1.81 3.85 -2.82
C GLY A 161 2.56 3.18 -1.66
N MET A 162 2.88 1.89 -1.78
CA MET A 162 3.68 1.15 -0.79
C MET A 162 5.14 1.60 -0.84
N SER A 163 5.72 1.69 -2.04
CA SER A 163 7.11 2.14 -2.21
C SER A 163 7.33 3.53 -1.65
N ARG A 164 6.38 4.46 -1.83
CA ARG A 164 6.41 5.78 -1.20
C ARG A 164 6.43 5.71 0.33
N GLN A 165 5.67 4.80 0.95
CA GLN A 165 5.70 4.65 2.41
C GLN A 165 7.04 4.12 2.92
N MET A 166 7.61 3.12 2.24
CA MET A 166 8.89 2.51 2.63
C MET A 166 10.05 3.50 2.49
N VAL A 167 10.11 4.21 1.36
CA VAL A 167 11.22 5.09 1.00
C VAL A 167 11.18 6.43 1.77
N ARG A 168 10.01 6.84 2.28
CA ARG A 168 9.83 8.15 2.93
C ARG A 168 10.80 8.40 4.08
N ASN A 169 10.87 7.48 5.05
CA ASN A 169 11.73 7.66 6.22
C ASN A 169 13.20 7.52 5.85
N PHE A 170 13.50 6.65 4.89
CA PHE A 170 14.83 6.46 4.37
C PHE A 170 15.39 7.74 3.76
N LEU A 171 14.69 8.34 2.80
CA LEU A 171 15.13 9.59 2.18
C LEU A 171 15.19 10.76 3.15
N ALA A 172 14.36 10.76 4.20
CA ALA A 172 14.42 11.78 5.25
C ALA A 172 15.59 11.59 6.23
N SER A 173 16.22 10.41 6.22
CA SER A 173 17.38 10.07 7.06
C SER A 173 18.73 10.15 6.32
N LEU A 174 18.69 10.38 5.01
CA LEU A 174 19.88 10.69 4.21
C LEU A 174 20.31 12.13 4.44
#